data_AF-A0A9P8JKK2-F1
#
_entry.id   AF-A0A9P8JKK2-F1
#
_cell.length_a   1.000
_cell.length_b   1.000
_cell.length_c   1.000
_cell.angle_alpha   90.00
_cell.angle_beta   90.00
_cell.angle_gamma   90.00
#
_symmetry.space_group_name_H-M   'P 1'
#
loop_
_entity.id
_entity.type
_entity.pdbx_description
1 polymer ?
#
loop_
_entity_poly.entity_id
_entity_poly.type
_entity_poly.pdbx_seq_one_letter_code
_entity_poly.pdbx_strand_id
1 'polypeptide(L)'
;LGPNTSLVIMGAPTEGSLKSVEEYNNEFFDMLRGLRIWDSKPWPKDIPQETTNEKWTFCFDGIPLFPVALTPAHQRRWSRHAPVPLVALQPKWVLDNLMSTPEKRKSATGKVRKLLAEYDQIDISPDLTQYGEEGTSEIHQLCLKDENETMDCPFDDFDKGGGRSSSSSSSRRSSMEETAA
;
A
#
# COMPACT_ATOMS: atom_id res chain seq x y z
N LEU A 1 3.74 11.40 -22.50
CA LEU A 1 3.76 10.00 -21.98
C LEU A 1 2.76 9.20 -22.81
N GLY A 2 3.05 7.93 -23.10
CA GLY A 2 2.12 7.06 -23.82
C GLY A 2 0.96 6.59 -22.93
N PRO A 3 -0.08 5.96 -23.52
CA PRO A 3 -1.26 5.50 -22.78
C PRO A 3 -0.97 4.38 -21.75
N ASN A 4 0.17 3.71 -21.88
CA ASN A 4 0.61 2.62 -20.99
C ASN A 4 1.95 2.98 -20.33
N THR A 5 1.99 4.10 -19.60
CA THR A 5 3.22 4.56 -18.94
C THR A 5 3.17 4.31 -17.45
N SER A 6 4.23 3.70 -16.93
CA SER A 6 4.46 3.44 -15.52
C SER A 6 5.73 4.12 -15.06
N LEU A 7 5.79 4.51 -13.79
CA LEU A 7 7.04 4.93 -13.15
C LEU A 7 7.46 3.85 -12.16
N VAL A 8 8.74 3.48 -12.18
CA VAL A 8 9.34 2.58 -11.21
C VAL A 8 10.45 3.34 -10.50
N ILE A 9 10.39 3.36 -9.17
CA ILE A 9 11.42 3.95 -8.32
C ILE A 9 12.12 2.80 -7.60
N MET A 10 13.43 2.70 -7.79
CA MET A 10 14.27 1.71 -7.12
C MET A 10 15.09 2.40 -6.03
N GLY A 11 14.96 1.91 -4.81
CA GLY A 11 15.79 2.33 -3.69
C GLY A 11 17.23 1.83 -3.85
N ALA A 12 18.14 2.46 -3.12
CA ALA A 12 19.49 1.95 -2.96
C ALA A 12 19.47 0.59 -2.23
N PRO A 13 20.49 -0.26 -2.42
CA PRO A 13 20.69 -1.43 -1.58
C PRO A 13 20.59 -1.06 -0.11
N THR A 14 19.86 -1.86 0.68
CA THR A 14 19.74 -1.60 2.12
C THR A 14 21.06 -1.97 2.79
N GLU A 15 21.73 -1.00 3.41
CA GLU A 15 22.88 -1.26 4.27
C GLU A 15 22.41 -1.77 5.64
N GLY A 16 23.16 -2.70 6.24
CA GLY A 16 22.84 -3.28 7.55
C GLY A 16 21.93 -4.50 7.48
N SER A 17 21.19 -4.74 8.57
CA SER A 17 20.26 -5.88 8.66
C SER A 17 19.02 -5.66 7.80
N LEU A 18 18.56 -6.72 7.14
CA LEU A 18 17.30 -6.73 6.41
C LEU A 18 16.15 -6.36 7.35
N LYS A 19 15.36 -5.35 6.97
CA LYS A 19 14.15 -4.95 7.71
C LYS A 19 13.03 -5.94 7.45
N SER A 20 12.07 -6.01 8.36
CA SER A 20 10.81 -6.75 8.17
C SER A 20 9.95 -6.12 7.08
N VAL A 21 8.97 -6.89 6.56
CA VAL A 21 7.98 -6.38 5.60
C VAL A 21 7.20 -5.19 6.19
N GLU A 22 6.84 -5.27 7.47
CA GLU A 22 6.10 -4.21 8.17
C GLU A 22 6.91 -2.91 8.27
N GLU A 23 8.20 -2.99 8.59
CA GLU A 23 9.08 -1.82 8.62
C GLU A 23 9.20 -1.16 7.25
N TYR A 24 9.38 -1.94 6.18
CA TYR A 24 9.39 -1.39 4.82
C TYR A 24 8.03 -0.77 4.43
N ASN A 25 6.92 -1.40 4.78
CA ASN A 25 5.58 -0.88 4.50
C ASN A 25 5.31 0.44 5.25
N ASN A 26 5.76 0.55 6.50
CA ASN A 26 5.70 1.78 7.28
C ASN A 26 6.52 2.92 6.64
N GLU A 27 7.74 2.63 6.20
CA GLU A 27 8.58 3.61 5.47
C GLU A 27 7.95 4.04 4.15
N PHE A 28 7.27 3.11 3.45
CA PHE A 28 6.52 3.43 2.25
C PHE A 28 5.35 4.39 2.53
N PHE A 29 4.57 4.17 3.60
CA PHE A 29 3.50 5.11 3.97
C PHE A 29 4.05 6.47 4.37
N ASP A 30 5.17 6.51 5.12
CA ASP A 30 5.83 7.77 5.46
C ASP A 30 6.33 8.50 4.20
N MET A 31 6.82 7.76 3.19
CA MET A 31 7.19 8.34 1.89
C MET A 31 5.96 8.94 1.17
N LEU A 32 4.84 8.22 1.09
CA LEU A 32 3.60 8.74 0.48
C LEU A 32 3.11 10.00 1.21
N ARG A 33 3.19 10.01 2.55
CA ARG A 33 2.89 11.18 3.37
C ARG A 33 3.82 12.34 3.08
N GLY A 34 5.12 12.07 2.94
CA GLY A 34 6.10 13.06 2.50
C GLY A 34 5.73 13.65 1.14
N LEU A 35 5.45 12.82 0.14
CA LEU A 35 5.05 13.27 -1.20
C LEU A 35 3.82 14.18 -1.16
N ARG A 36 2.80 13.83 -0.38
CA ARG A 36 1.59 14.64 -0.22
C ARG A 36 1.89 16.01 0.43
N ILE A 37 2.75 16.05 1.44
CA ILE A 37 3.18 17.31 2.09
C ILE A 37 3.91 18.23 1.10
N TRP A 38 4.69 17.65 0.19
CA TRP A 38 5.44 18.39 -0.84
C TRP A 38 4.64 18.67 -2.12
N ASP A 39 3.43 18.14 -2.26
CA ASP A 39 2.60 18.35 -3.44
C ASP A 39 2.03 19.77 -3.46
N SER A 40 2.40 20.53 -4.49
CA SER A 40 1.93 21.90 -4.70
C SER A 40 0.46 22.00 -5.14
N LYS A 41 -0.13 20.91 -5.66
CA LYS A 41 -1.55 20.89 -6.04
C LYS A 41 -2.40 20.51 -4.84
N PRO A 42 -3.60 21.10 -4.67
CA PRO A 42 -4.53 20.64 -3.65
C PRO A 42 -4.99 19.21 -3.96
N TRP A 43 -5.39 18.47 -2.92
CA TRP A 43 -6.07 17.18 -3.09
C TRP A 43 -7.32 17.35 -3.98
N PRO A 44 -7.59 16.43 -4.94
CA PRO A 44 -8.77 16.51 -5.79
C PRO A 44 -10.08 16.51 -4.98
N LYS A 45 -11.03 17.38 -5.34
CA LYS A 45 -12.28 17.55 -4.58
C LYS A 45 -13.22 16.34 -4.64
N ASP A 46 -13.08 15.53 -5.67
CA ASP A 46 -13.87 14.35 -5.98
C ASP A 46 -13.30 13.06 -5.39
N ILE A 47 -12.09 13.11 -4.82
CA ILE A 47 -11.46 11.99 -4.12
C ILE A 47 -11.56 12.23 -2.61
N PRO A 48 -12.11 11.28 -1.83
CA PRO A 48 -12.20 11.40 -0.38
C PRO A 48 -10.80 11.51 0.26
N GLN A 49 -10.72 12.13 1.44
CA GLN A 49 -9.48 12.25 2.21
C GLN A 49 -9.23 11.05 3.12
N GLU A 50 -10.29 10.45 3.64
CA GLU A 50 -10.24 9.30 4.54
C GLU A 50 -9.69 8.07 3.82
N THR A 51 -8.54 7.56 4.28
CA THR A 51 -7.83 6.43 3.66
C THR A 51 -8.63 5.14 3.67
N THR A 52 -9.59 5.00 4.58
CA THR A 52 -10.47 3.83 4.69
C THR A 52 -11.70 3.92 3.79
N ASN A 53 -11.90 5.01 3.05
CA ASN A 53 -13.03 5.14 2.13
C ASN A 53 -12.82 4.27 0.87
N GLU A 54 -13.87 3.58 0.43
CA GLU A 54 -13.85 2.70 -0.76
C GLU A 54 -13.43 3.40 -2.07
N LYS A 55 -13.65 4.73 -2.15
CA LYS A 55 -13.29 5.58 -3.30
C LYS A 55 -12.01 6.37 -3.06
N TRP A 56 -11.28 6.09 -1.99
CA TRP A 56 -9.99 6.71 -1.74
C TRP A 56 -8.94 6.14 -2.68
N THR A 57 -8.08 7.02 -3.19
CA THR A 57 -6.89 6.64 -3.95
C THR A 57 -5.82 7.70 -3.75
N PHE A 58 -4.55 7.30 -3.78
CA PHE A 58 -3.45 8.25 -3.59
C PHE A 58 -3.38 9.24 -4.75
N CYS A 59 -3.22 10.53 -4.46
CA CYS A 59 -3.12 11.58 -5.47
C CYS A 59 -1.84 12.40 -5.31
N PHE A 60 -1.15 12.66 -6.42
CA PHE A 60 -0.01 13.57 -6.50
C PHE A 60 -0.10 14.43 -7.76
N ASP A 61 0.17 15.73 -7.68
CA ASP A 61 -0.03 16.72 -8.75
C ASP A 61 -1.48 16.70 -9.30
N GLY A 62 -2.44 16.43 -8.42
CA GLY A 62 -3.86 16.29 -8.78
C GLY A 62 -4.20 15.03 -9.59
N ILE A 63 -3.24 14.11 -9.76
CA ILE A 63 -3.40 12.87 -10.53
C ILE A 63 -3.64 11.69 -9.57
N PRO A 64 -4.69 10.88 -9.78
CA PRO A 64 -4.86 9.60 -9.11
C PRO A 64 -3.80 8.58 -9.53
N LEU A 65 -3.14 7.98 -8.56
CA LEU A 65 -2.06 7.01 -8.71
C LEU A 65 -2.33 5.76 -7.86
N PHE A 66 -1.82 4.62 -8.33
CA PHE A 66 -1.77 3.36 -7.61
C PHE A 66 -0.30 2.98 -7.36
N PRO A 67 0.30 3.49 -6.26
CA PRO A 67 1.66 3.13 -5.86
C PRO A 67 1.68 1.79 -5.13
N VAL A 68 2.51 0.86 -5.59
CA VAL A 68 2.67 -0.45 -4.96
C VAL A 68 4.09 -0.61 -4.45
N ALA A 69 4.23 -0.99 -3.18
CA ALA A 69 5.51 -1.34 -2.58
C ALA A 69 5.90 -2.79 -2.88
N LEU A 70 7.17 -2.97 -3.21
CA LEU A 70 7.85 -4.24 -3.33
C LEU A 70 9.11 -4.18 -2.45
N THR A 71 9.40 -5.26 -1.74
CA THR A 71 10.45 -5.26 -0.72
C THR A 71 11.32 -6.51 -0.81
N PRO A 72 12.60 -6.44 -0.38
CA PRO A 72 13.47 -7.61 -0.30
C PRO A 72 13.05 -8.59 0.81
N ALA A 73 12.17 -8.16 1.72
CA ALA A 73 11.73 -8.96 2.86
C ALA A 73 10.60 -9.95 2.52
N HIS A 74 9.86 -9.75 1.43
CA HIS A 74 8.84 -10.71 0.99
C HIS A 74 9.49 -12.02 0.54
N GLN A 75 9.06 -13.14 1.09
CA GLN A 75 9.57 -14.47 0.75
C GLN A 75 8.48 -15.36 0.15
N ARG A 76 7.23 -15.18 0.58
CA ARG A 76 6.07 -15.97 0.15
C ARG A 76 5.31 -15.31 -0.98
N ARG A 77 5.22 -13.97 -0.98
CA ARG A 77 4.62 -13.19 -2.08
C ARG A 77 5.68 -12.73 -3.06
N TRP A 78 6.03 -13.56 -4.01
CA TRP A 78 6.99 -13.22 -5.05
C TRP A 78 6.54 -12.05 -5.92
N SER A 79 5.23 -11.87 -6.09
CA SER A 79 4.61 -10.72 -6.73
C SER A 79 4.91 -9.38 -6.03
N ARG A 80 5.35 -9.42 -4.77
CA ARG A 80 5.76 -8.26 -3.96
C ARG A 80 7.24 -8.28 -3.59
N HIS A 81 7.99 -9.26 -4.09
CA HIS A 81 9.43 -9.35 -3.86
C HIS A 81 10.19 -8.48 -4.87
N ALA A 82 11.18 -7.74 -4.38
CA ALA A 82 12.18 -7.07 -5.20
C ALA A 82 13.55 -7.12 -4.49
N PRO A 83 14.68 -7.19 -5.21
CA PRO A 83 16.01 -7.30 -4.59
C PRO A 83 16.42 -6.06 -3.78
N VAL A 84 15.74 -4.93 -4.00
CA VAL A 84 15.85 -3.68 -3.25
C VAL A 84 14.44 -3.13 -3.02
N PRO A 85 14.22 -2.22 -2.06
CA PRO A 85 12.95 -1.53 -1.93
C PRO A 85 12.58 -0.87 -3.26
N LEU A 86 11.37 -1.13 -3.74
CA LEU A 86 10.91 -0.68 -5.06
C LEU A 86 9.47 -0.19 -4.95
N VAL A 87 9.17 0.89 -5.64
CA VAL A 87 7.81 1.41 -5.76
C VAL A 87 7.41 1.44 -7.24
N ALA A 88 6.36 0.69 -7.57
CA ALA A 88 5.72 0.75 -8.88
C ALA A 88 4.53 1.72 -8.82
N LEU A 89 4.64 2.85 -9.52
CA LEU A 89 3.62 3.89 -9.61
C LEU A 89 2.86 3.76 -10.92
N GLN A 90 1.57 3.43 -10.82
CA GLN A 90 0.67 3.31 -11.96
C GLN A 90 -0.37 4.41 -11.92
N PRO A 91 -0.39 5.34 -12.90
CA PRO A 91 -1.50 6.27 -13.01
C PRO A 91 -2.81 5.54 -13.27
N LYS A 92 -3.90 5.95 -12.60
CA LYS A 92 -5.17 5.19 -12.71
C LYS A 92 -5.75 5.17 -14.11
N TRP A 93 -5.51 6.20 -14.93
CA TRP A 93 -5.98 6.20 -16.33
C TRP A 93 -5.44 5.01 -17.14
N VAL A 94 -4.27 4.47 -16.79
CA VAL A 94 -3.73 3.26 -17.44
C VAL A 94 -4.61 2.06 -17.11
N LEU A 95 -5.01 1.92 -15.84
CA LEU A 95 -5.89 0.86 -15.37
C LEU A 95 -7.30 1.04 -15.94
N ASP A 96 -7.82 2.27 -15.97
CA ASP A 96 -9.15 2.58 -16.53
C ASP A 96 -9.24 2.23 -18.01
N ASN A 97 -8.18 2.53 -18.78
CA ASN A 97 -8.10 2.17 -20.20
C ASN A 97 -8.05 0.64 -20.39
N LEU A 98 -7.32 -0.06 -19.53
CA LEU A 98 -7.22 -1.53 -19.57
C LEU A 98 -8.54 -2.19 -19.15
N MET A 99 -9.25 -1.59 -18.19
CA MET A 99 -10.48 -2.10 -17.56
C MET A 99 -11.73 -1.35 -18.01
N SER A 100 -11.70 -0.82 -19.23
CA SER A 100 -12.69 0.14 -19.75
C SER A 100 -14.11 -0.42 -19.91
N THR A 101 -14.28 -1.74 -19.91
CA THR A 101 -15.59 -2.41 -19.96
C THR A 101 -15.67 -3.50 -18.89
N PRO A 102 -16.88 -3.92 -18.47
CA PRO A 102 -17.04 -5.01 -17.52
C PRO A 102 -16.33 -6.31 -17.95
N GLU A 103 -16.36 -6.63 -19.25
CA GLU A 103 -15.72 -7.84 -19.80
C GLU A 103 -14.20 -7.73 -19.74
N LYS A 104 -13.64 -6.57 -20.12
CA LYS A 104 -12.21 -6.31 -20.03
C LYS A 104 -11.73 -6.35 -18.58
N ARG A 105 -12.48 -5.73 -17.66
CA ARG A 105 -12.19 -5.76 -16.22
C ARG A 105 -12.17 -7.19 -15.70
N LYS A 106 -13.23 -7.96 -15.97
CA LYS A 106 -13.32 -9.37 -15.56
C LYS A 106 -12.17 -10.20 -16.13
N SER A 107 -11.82 -10.00 -17.40
CA SER A 107 -10.71 -10.70 -18.04
C SER A 107 -9.35 -10.32 -17.44
N ALA A 108 -9.08 -9.02 -17.27
CA ALA A 108 -7.85 -8.52 -16.69
C ALA A 108 -7.67 -9.00 -15.24
N THR A 109 -8.69 -8.83 -14.40
CA THR A 109 -8.67 -9.28 -13.00
C THR A 109 -8.52 -10.79 -12.90
N GLY A 110 -9.24 -11.56 -13.74
CA GLY A 110 -9.11 -13.02 -13.78
C GLY A 110 -7.71 -13.47 -14.18
N LYS A 111 -7.10 -12.80 -15.16
CA LYS A 111 -5.71 -13.08 -15.58
C LYS A 111 -4.72 -12.77 -14.48
N VAL A 112 -4.83 -11.61 -13.83
CA VAL A 112 -3.95 -11.24 -12.70
C VAL A 112 -4.09 -12.24 -11.56
N ARG A 113 -5.31 -12.59 -11.15
CA ARG A 113 -5.55 -13.57 -10.08
C ARG A 113 -4.96 -14.94 -10.40
N LYS A 114 -5.10 -15.41 -11.64
CA LYS A 114 -4.48 -16.66 -12.08
C LYS A 114 -2.95 -16.60 -11.98
N LEU A 115 -2.34 -15.51 -12.48
CA LEU A 115 -0.89 -15.33 -12.41
C LEU A 115 -0.38 -15.28 -10.97
N LEU A 116 -1.08 -14.58 -10.08
CA LEU A 116 -0.73 -14.53 -8.67
C LEU A 116 -0.79 -15.91 -8.02
N ALA A 117 -1.84 -16.68 -8.28
CA ALA A 117 -1.99 -18.03 -7.73
C ALA A 117 -0.92 -19.02 -8.23
N GLU A 118 -0.37 -18.82 -9.43
CA GLU A 118 0.72 -19.63 -9.98
C GLU A 118 2.11 -19.15 -9.50
N TYR A 119 2.25 -17.87 -9.17
CA TYR A 119 3.54 -17.23 -8.90
C TYR A 119 3.87 -17.09 -7.41
N ASP A 120 2.87 -16.83 -6.57
CA ASP A 120 3.05 -16.68 -5.12
C ASP A 120 2.97 -18.04 -4.41
N GLN A 121 3.68 -18.16 -3.28
CA GLN A 121 3.67 -19.35 -2.41
C GLN A 121 2.58 -19.28 -1.31
N ILE A 122 1.64 -18.36 -1.46
CA ILE A 122 0.54 -18.10 -0.54
C ILE A 122 -0.70 -17.76 -1.35
N ASP A 123 -1.89 -18.04 -0.79
CA ASP A 123 -3.14 -17.63 -1.40
C ASP A 123 -3.20 -16.12 -1.64
N ILE A 124 -4.02 -15.73 -2.63
CA ILE A 124 -4.28 -14.34 -2.99
C ILE A 124 -4.73 -13.57 -1.76
N SER A 125 -4.10 -12.42 -1.48
CA SER A 125 -4.49 -11.58 -0.34
C SER A 125 -5.96 -11.18 -0.40
N PRO A 126 -6.69 -11.24 0.74
CA PRO A 126 -8.07 -10.74 0.82
C PRO A 126 -8.16 -9.24 0.52
N ASP A 127 -7.10 -8.47 0.75
CA ASP A 127 -7.07 -7.03 0.50
C ASP A 127 -7.08 -6.66 -1.00
N LEU A 128 -6.79 -7.60 -1.90
CA LEU A 128 -6.83 -7.39 -3.36
C LEU A 128 -8.29 -7.35 -3.89
N THR A 129 -9.01 -6.31 -3.50
CA THR A 129 -10.42 -6.05 -3.80
C THR A 129 -10.61 -5.18 -5.04
N GLN A 130 -11.86 -5.01 -5.49
CA GLN A 130 -12.17 -4.07 -6.56
C GLN A 130 -12.23 -2.63 -6.01
N TYR A 131 -11.65 -1.67 -6.73
CA TYR A 131 -11.78 -0.25 -6.40
C TYR A 131 -13.26 0.17 -6.32
N GLY A 132 -13.64 0.87 -5.24
CA GLY A 132 -15.02 1.29 -4.98
C GLY A 132 -15.95 0.20 -4.45
N GLU A 133 -15.44 -0.99 -4.09
CA GLU A 133 -16.23 -2.04 -3.47
C GLU A 133 -16.56 -1.71 -2.01
N GLU A 134 -17.84 -1.81 -1.65
CA GLU A 134 -18.34 -1.45 -0.32
C GLU A 134 -17.64 -2.22 0.79
N GLY A 135 -17.18 -1.50 1.81
CA GLY A 135 -16.46 -2.06 2.96
C GLY A 135 -14.99 -2.42 2.68
N THR A 136 -14.44 -2.00 1.53
CA THR A 136 -13.02 -2.19 1.19
C THR A 136 -12.30 -0.84 1.05
N SER A 137 -10.97 -0.86 1.00
CA SER A 137 -10.19 0.32 0.62
C SER A 137 -8.93 -0.06 -0.14
N GLU A 138 -8.59 0.77 -1.14
CA GLU A 138 -7.38 0.61 -1.94
C GLU A 138 -6.09 0.80 -1.13
N ILE A 139 -6.14 1.48 0.03
CA ILE A 139 -4.96 1.69 0.88
C ILE A 139 -4.29 0.36 1.27
N HIS A 140 -5.08 -0.69 1.50
CA HIS A 140 -4.60 -2.02 1.89
C HIS A 140 -3.94 -2.78 0.73
N GLN A 141 -4.10 -2.31 -0.52
CA GLN A 141 -3.48 -2.94 -1.69
C GLN A 141 -2.08 -2.39 -1.99
N LEU A 142 -1.78 -1.18 -1.51
CA LEU A 142 -0.52 -0.48 -1.78
C LEU A 142 0.67 -1.23 -1.17
N CYS A 143 0.47 -1.83 0.00
CA CYS A 143 1.42 -2.66 0.71
C CYS A 143 0.72 -3.92 1.21
N LEU A 144 1.29 -5.09 0.93
CA LEU A 144 0.82 -6.34 1.51
C LEU A 144 1.85 -6.82 2.56
N LYS A 145 1.38 -7.56 3.55
CA LYS A 145 2.23 -8.40 4.41
C LYS A 145 2.57 -9.69 3.67
N ASP A 146 3.59 -10.43 4.14
CA ASP A 146 3.93 -11.74 3.53
C ASP A 146 2.88 -12.82 3.89
N GLU A 147 2.09 -12.58 4.93
CA GLU A 147 0.89 -13.33 5.33
C GLU A 147 -0.40 -12.70 4.79
N ASN A 148 -1.52 -13.43 4.87
CA ASN A 148 -2.87 -12.95 4.55
C ASN A 148 -3.47 -12.14 5.72
N GLU A 149 -2.70 -11.16 6.20
CA GLU A 149 -3.12 -10.19 7.21
C GLU A 149 -3.08 -8.80 6.61
N THR A 150 -4.07 -7.99 6.96
CA THR A 150 -4.13 -6.59 6.52
C THR A 150 -2.99 -5.78 7.13
N MET A 151 -2.38 -4.92 6.31
CA MET A 151 -1.44 -3.92 6.77
C MET A 151 -2.21 -2.69 7.28
N ASP A 152 -1.92 -2.28 8.51
CA ASP A 152 -2.49 -1.05 9.07
C ASP A 152 -1.79 0.17 8.45
N CYS A 153 -2.59 1.08 7.89
CA CYS A 153 -2.09 2.38 7.46
C CYS A 153 -1.99 3.29 8.69
N PRO A 154 -0.83 3.90 8.98
CA PRO A 154 -0.68 4.78 10.12
C PRO A 154 -1.28 6.18 9.91
N PHE A 155 -1.98 6.41 8.79
CA PHE A 155 -2.57 7.70 8.45
C PHE A 155 -4.04 7.53 8.07
N ASP A 156 -4.93 8.22 8.78
CA ASP A 156 -6.36 8.31 8.44
C ASP A 156 -6.58 9.25 7.24
N ASP A 157 -5.68 10.23 7.05
CA ASP A 157 -5.65 11.21 5.97
C ASP A 157 -4.19 11.58 5.66
N PHE A 158 -3.84 11.72 4.38
CA PHE A 158 -2.51 12.12 3.93
C PHE A 158 -2.34 13.64 3.80
N ASP A 159 -3.42 14.43 3.77
CA ASP A 159 -3.40 15.88 3.56
C ASP A 159 -3.34 16.63 4.90
N LYS A 160 -4.26 16.35 5.82
CA LYS A 160 -4.23 16.95 7.17
C LYS A 160 -3.04 16.40 7.94
N GLY A 161 -2.17 17.24 8.49
CA GLY A 161 -0.97 16.90 9.26
C GLY A 161 -1.16 16.07 10.53
N GLY A 162 -2.17 15.19 10.60
CA GLY A 162 -2.35 14.22 11.66
C GLY A 162 -1.11 13.35 11.76
N GLY A 163 -0.57 13.27 12.98
CA GLY A 163 0.54 12.36 13.28
C GLY A 163 0.12 10.91 13.04
N ARG A 164 1.11 10.02 12.94
CA ARG A 164 0.87 8.57 12.88
C ARG A 164 -0.15 8.16 13.94
N SER A 165 -1.21 7.47 13.56
CA SER A 165 -2.17 6.90 14.50
C SER A 165 -1.41 5.95 15.42
N SER A 166 -1.41 6.28 16.72
CA SER A 166 -0.68 5.49 17.72
C SER A 166 -1.45 4.20 17.97
N SER A 167 -1.10 3.11 17.28
CA SER A 167 -1.44 1.78 17.75
C SER A 167 -0.55 1.47 18.97
N SER A 168 -1.05 1.82 20.15
CA SER A 168 -0.40 1.53 21.41
C SER A 168 -0.31 0.01 21.61
N SER A 169 0.86 -0.56 21.37
CA SER A 169 1.22 -1.90 21.84
C SER A 169 1.21 -1.88 23.37
N SER A 170 0.16 -2.46 23.96
CA SER A 170 0.05 -2.68 25.41
C SER A 170 1.19 -3.57 25.89
N SER A 171 2.20 -2.99 26.52
CA SER A 171 3.15 -3.74 27.34
C SER A 171 2.68 -3.69 28.79
N ARG A 172 1.94 -4.73 29.19
CA ARG A 172 1.79 -5.12 30.60
C ARG A 172 3.20 -5.37 31.16
N ARG A 173 3.68 -4.49 32.02
CA ARG A 173 4.72 -4.83 32.99
C ARG A 173 4.07 -4.94 34.36
N SER A 174 3.88 -6.19 34.76
CA SER A 174 3.76 -6.59 36.15
C SER A 174 4.99 -6.07 36.90
N SER A 175 4.78 -5.27 37.95
CA SER A 175 5.76 -5.12 39.01
C SER A 175 5.12 -5.65 40.28
N MET A 176 5.54 -6.86 40.64
CA MET A 176 5.65 -7.27 42.04
C MET A 176 6.59 -6.29 42.73
N GLU A 177 6.17 -5.70 43.84
CA GLU A 177 7.10 -5.26 44.88
C GLU A 177 6.61 -5.81 46.22
N GLU A 178 7.41 -6.76 46.70
CA GLU A 178 7.41 -7.33 48.04
C GLU A 178 8.17 -6.35 48.96
N THR A 179 7.58 -6.10 50.14
CA THR A 179 8.24 -5.90 51.45
C THR A 179 9.51 -5.04 51.58
N ALA A 180 9.36 -3.87 52.22
CA ALA A 180 10.22 -3.45 53.34
C ALA A 180 9.62 -2.24 54.10
N ALA A 181 9.01 -2.48 55.26
CA ALA A 181 8.96 -1.57 56.41
C ALA A 181 8.55 -2.37 57.66
#